data_AF-S5U7J7-F1
#
_entry.id   AF-S5U7J7-F1
#
_cell.length_a   1.000
_cell.length_b   1.000
_cell.length_c   1.000
_cell.angle_alpha   90.00
_cell.angle_beta   90.00
_cell.angle_gamma   90.00
#
_symmetry.space_group_name_H-M   'P 1'
#
loop_
_entity.id
_entity.type
_entity.pdbx_description
1 polymer ?
#
loop_
_entity_poly.entity_id
_entity_poly.type
_entity_poly.pdbx_seq_one_letter_code
_entity_poly.pdbx_strand_id
1 'polypeptide(L)'
;LHFDIQREIAERLGYTTHPGLSAVERFMKHYFLVAKDVGDLTRIFCAALEEEQAKHVPGFNRIFLTFSRRKRKLAGTSDFIVDNHRINIADDQVFERDPVNLLRLFWFADKHGLEFHPDALKLLTRSLGLVNKSLRRDEEANR
;
A
#
# COMPACT_ATOMS: atom_id res chain seq x y z
N LEU A 1 -1.24 23.92 -14.07
CA LEU A 1 -2.35 23.56 -14.97
C LEU A 1 -3.37 24.69 -14.88
N HIS A 2 -3.67 25.39 -15.99
CA HIS A 2 -4.60 26.52 -15.97
C HIS A 2 -6.03 26.02 -15.75
N PHE A 3 -6.82 26.70 -14.89
CA PHE A 3 -8.18 26.29 -14.51
C PHE A 3 -9.12 26.13 -15.73
N ASP A 4 -8.89 26.91 -16.78
CA ASP A 4 -9.71 26.90 -18.00
C ASP A 4 -9.63 25.58 -18.77
N ILE A 5 -8.44 24.96 -18.79
CA ILE A 5 -8.24 23.67 -19.47
C ILE A 5 -8.98 22.55 -18.72
N GLN A 6 -9.05 22.63 -17.39
CA GLN A 6 -9.75 21.63 -16.58
C GLN A 6 -11.26 21.59 -16.88
N ARG A 7 -11.86 22.74 -17.21
CA ARG A 7 -13.28 22.84 -17.58
C ARG A 7 -13.55 22.21 -18.94
N GLU A 8 -12.74 22.53 -19.95
CA GLU A 8 -12.87 21.95 -21.29
C GLU A 8 -12.68 20.42 -21.27
N ILE A 9 -11.69 19.93 -20.51
CA ILE A 9 -11.47 18.49 -20.35
C ILE A 9 -12.65 17.83 -19.63
N ALA A 10 -13.17 18.44 -18.56
CA ALA A 10 -14.31 17.89 -17.83
C ALA A 10 -15.53 17.74 -18.74
N GLU A 11 -15.84 18.74 -19.57
CA GLU A 11 -16.94 18.69 -20.54
C GLU A 11 -16.72 17.60 -21.60
N ARG A 12 -15.52 17.53 -22.20
CA ARG A 12 -15.20 16.51 -23.22
C ARG A 12 -15.24 15.08 -22.69
N LEU A 13 -14.91 14.89 -21.41
CA LEU A 13 -14.99 13.60 -20.74
C LEU A 13 -16.40 13.30 -20.17
N GLY A 14 -17.39 14.15 -20.48
CA GLY A 14 -18.79 13.93 -20.11
C GLY A 14 -19.13 14.20 -18.64
N TYR A 15 -18.30 14.94 -17.91
CA TYR A 15 -18.64 15.33 -16.55
C TYR A 15 -19.72 16.42 -16.58
N THR A 16 -20.84 16.11 -15.94
CA THR A 16 -21.94 17.06 -15.75
C THR A 16 -21.96 17.61 -14.34
N THR A 17 -22.52 18.81 -14.19
CA THR A 17 -22.81 19.43 -12.90
C THR A 17 -23.90 18.63 -12.18
N HIS A 18 -23.78 18.49 -10.86
CA HIS A 18 -24.80 17.92 -9.97
C HIS A 18 -25.07 18.90 -8.82
N PRO A 19 -26.22 18.82 -8.13
CA PRO A 19 -26.48 19.68 -6.98
C PRO A 19 -25.32 19.60 -5.97
N GLY A 20 -24.64 20.74 -5.76
CA GLY A 20 -23.52 20.86 -4.82
C GLY A 20 -22.11 20.58 -5.36
N LEU A 21 -21.92 20.16 -6.61
CA LEU A 21 -20.60 19.92 -7.22
C LEU A 21 -20.55 20.33 -8.70
N SER A 22 -19.56 21.14 -9.07
CA SER A 22 -19.27 21.46 -10.46
C SER A 22 -18.69 20.27 -11.22
N ALA A 23 -18.89 20.25 -12.54
CA ALA A 23 -18.26 19.27 -13.43
C ALA A 23 -16.73 19.21 -13.26
N VAL A 24 -16.09 20.37 -13.06
CA VAL A 24 -14.64 20.49 -12.82
C VAL A 24 -14.22 19.80 -11.54
N GLU A 25 -14.94 20.03 -10.43
CA GLU A 25 -14.61 19.40 -9.14
C GLU A 25 -14.75 17.88 -9.20
N ARG A 26 -15.79 17.39 -9.89
CA ARG A 26 -15.97 15.95 -10.10
C ARG A 26 -14.84 15.35 -10.93
N PHE A 27 -14.46 16.03 -12.03
CA PHE A 27 -13.33 15.64 -12.86
C PHE A 27 -12.03 15.61 -12.05
N MET A 28 -11.71 16.69 -11.34
CA MET A 28 -10.48 16.81 -10.58
C MET A 28 -10.40 15.77 -9.45
N LYS A 29 -11.52 15.48 -8.77
CA LYS A 29 -11.59 14.40 -7.77
C LYS A 29 -11.29 13.04 -8.40
N HIS A 30 -11.92 12.71 -9.53
CA HIS A 30 -11.70 11.44 -10.19
C HIS A 30 -10.27 11.31 -10.74
N TYR A 31 -9.77 12.35 -11.41
CA TYR A 31 -8.40 12.43 -11.90
C TYR A 31 -7.39 12.22 -10.77
N PHE A 32 -7.57 12.90 -9.64
CA PHE A 32 -6.69 12.76 -8.48
C PHE A 32 -6.65 11.34 -7.94
N LEU A 33 -7.83 10.71 -7.77
CA LEU A 33 -7.91 9.33 -7.27
C LEU A 33 -7.23 8.34 -8.24
N VAL A 34 -7.48 8.45 -9.55
CA VAL A 34 -6.85 7.57 -10.55
C VAL A 34 -5.34 7.78 -10.60
N ALA A 35 -4.87 9.04 -10.60
CA ALA A 35 -3.45 9.33 -10.63
C ALA A 35 -2.73 8.81 -9.38
N LYS A 36 -3.37 8.94 -8.20
CA LYS A 36 -2.87 8.35 -6.95
C LYS A 36 -2.78 6.83 -7.06
N ASP A 37 -3.84 6.16 -7.51
CA ASP A 37 -3.87 4.70 -7.61
C ASP A 37 -2.79 4.17 -8.58
N VAL A 38 -2.60 4.83 -9.72
CA VAL A 38 -1.51 4.51 -10.66
C VAL A 38 -0.14 4.74 -10.03
N GLY A 39 0.04 5.83 -9.29
CA GLY A 39 1.29 6.13 -8.59
C GLY A 39 1.62 5.12 -7.49
N ASP A 40 0.61 4.72 -6.72
CA ASP A 40 0.73 3.70 -5.66
C ASP A 40 1.12 2.34 -6.27
N LEU A 41 0.45 1.91 -7.35
CA LEU A 41 0.80 0.68 -8.07
C LEU A 41 2.22 0.74 -8.65
N THR A 42 2.59 1.87 -9.25
CA THR A 42 3.93 2.07 -9.83
C THR A 42 5.00 1.96 -8.75
N ARG A 43 4.80 2.56 -7.57
CA ARG A 43 5.73 2.45 -6.44
C ARG A 43 5.90 1.00 -5.99
N ILE A 44 4.80 0.25 -5.87
CA ILE A 44 4.85 -1.18 -5.52
C ILE A 44 5.62 -1.96 -6.57
N PHE A 45 5.34 -1.72 -7.85
CA PHE A 45 5.99 -2.41 -8.96
C PHE A 45 7.48 -2.10 -9.04
N CYS A 46 7.89 -0.84 -8.90
CA CYS A 46 9.30 -0.45 -8.86
C CYS A 46 10.02 -1.08 -7.66
N ALA A 47 9.42 -1.07 -6.48
CA ALA A 47 10.00 -1.72 -5.30
C ALA A 47 10.19 -3.23 -5.50
N ALA A 48 9.24 -3.89 -6.18
CA ALA A 48 9.36 -5.31 -6.52
C ALA A 48 10.49 -5.58 -7.54
N LEU A 49 10.60 -4.74 -8.58
CA LEU A 49 11.68 -4.85 -9.56
C LEU A 49 13.06 -4.58 -8.96
N GLU A 50 13.19 -3.58 -8.08
CA GLU A 50 14.42 -3.30 -7.34
C GLU A 50 14.85 -4.50 -6.50
N GLU A 51 13.91 -5.17 -5.84
CA GLU A 51 14.19 -6.38 -5.05
C GLU A 51 14.66 -7.56 -5.93
N GLU A 52 14.04 -7.75 -7.09
CA GLU A 52 14.43 -8.81 -8.04
C GLU A 52 15.82 -8.56 -8.64
N GLN A 53 16.11 -7.33 -9.04
CA GLN A 53 17.41 -6.94 -9.61
C GLN A 53 18.54 -6.93 -8.56
N ALA A 54 18.25 -6.52 -7.32
CA ALA A 54 19.22 -6.61 -6.22
C ALA A 54 19.66 -8.04 -5.93
N LYS A 55 18.83 -9.06 -6.23
CA LYS A 55 19.19 -10.47 -6.10
C LYS A 55 20.15 -10.96 -7.21
N HIS A 56 20.26 -10.24 -8.33
CA HIS A 56 20.90 -10.72 -9.55
C HIS A 56 22.34 -10.20 -9.77
N VAL A 57 23.00 -9.59 -8.77
CA VAL A 57 24.41 -9.17 -8.88
C VAL A 57 25.34 -10.40 -8.86
N PRO A 58 25.95 -10.81 -9.99
CA PRO A 58 26.81 -11.98 -10.05
C PRO A 58 28.24 -11.54 -9.70
N GLY A 59 28.71 -11.89 -8.51
CA GLY A 59 30.11 -11.68 -8.15
C GLY A 59 30.45 -11.86 -6.67
N PHE A 60 29.53 -11.51 -5.76
CA PHE A 60 29.76 -11.59 -4.31
C PHE A 60 28.88 -12.60 -3.56
N ASN A 61 27.92 -13.24 -4.25
CA ASN A 61 26.81 -13.95 -3.61
C ASN A 61 27.11 -15.35 -3.07
N ARG A 62 28.30 -15.92 -3.26
CA ARG A 62 28.57 -17.29 -2.79
C ARG A 62 28.83 -17.41 -1.29
N ILE A 63 29.20 -16.30 -0.62
CA ILE A 63 29.50 -16.28 0.82
C ILE A 63 28.31 -15.76 1.65
N PHE A 64 27.36 -15.03 1.04
CA PHE A 64 26.18 -14.51 1.72
C PHE A 64 24.97 -15.46 1.73
N LEU A 65 24.97 -16.51 0.91
CA LEU A 65 23.89 -17.51 0.88
C LEU A 65 23.74 -18.31 2.19
N THR A 66 24.75 -18.30 3.07
CA THR A 66 24.71 -18.98 4.38
C THR A 66 24.23 -18.08 5.52
N PHE A 67 24.16 -16.75 5.33
CA PHE A 67 23.53 -15.85 6.30
C PHE A 67 22.01 -15.81 6.07
N SER A 68 21.43 -17.01 6.19
CA SER A 68 20.03 -17.36 6.42
C SER A 68 19.04 -16.21 6.27
N ARG A 69 18.19 -16.33 5.23
CA ARG A 69 16.84 -15.76 5.06
C ARG A 69 15.97 -15.98 6.31
N ARG A 70 16.34 -15.38 7.44
CA ARG A 70 15.63 -15.53 8.71
C ARG A 70 14.39 -14.66 8.63
N LYS A 71 13.33 -15.22 8.05
CA LYS A 71 11.97 -14.83 8.37
C LYS A 71 11.83 -14.97 9.88
N ARG A 72 11.74 -13.85 10.58
CA ARG A 72 11.50 -13.82 12.03
C ARG A 72 10.11 -13.29 12.27
N LYS A 73 9.36 -13.91 13.17
CA LYS A 73 8.11 -13.31 13.66
C LYS A 73 8.44 -11.97 14.29
N LEU A 74 7.59 -10.98 14.03
CA LEU A 74 7.75 -9.67 14.64
C LEU A 74 7.45 -9.76 16.14
N ALA A 75 8.28 -9.14 16.97
CA ALA A 75 8.07 -9.16 18.41
C ALA A 75 6.75 -8.44 18.76
N GLY A 76 5.81 -9.16 19.38
CA GLY A 76 4.51 -8.64 19.77
C GLY A 76 3.33 -9.09 18.90
N THR A 77 3.54 -9.85 17.82
CA THR A 77 2.45 -10.39 17.00
C THR A 77 2.89 -11.61 16.17
N SER A 78 1.98 -12.54 15.93
CA SER A 78 2.19 -13.63 14.97
C SER A 78 1.76 -13.29 13.54
N ASP A 79 1.08 -12.15 13.34
CA ASP A 79 0.49 -11.76 12.06
C ASP A 79 1.50 -11.10 11.10
N PHE A 80 2.62 -10.60 11.64
CA PHE A 80 3.67 -10.00 10.83
C PHE A 80 5.01 -10.72 11.03
N ILE A 81 5.78 -10.77 9.96
CA ILE A 81 7.14 -11.27 9.93
C ILE A 81 8.07 -10.17 9.42
N VAL A 82 9.34 -10.28 9.76
CA VAL A 82 10.40 -9.45 9.19
C VAL A 82 11.22 -10.30 8.24
N ASP A 83 11.36 -9.82 7.00
CA ASP A 83 12.21 -10.39 5.97
C ASP A 83 13.12 -9.29 5.43
N ASN A 84 14.44 -9.45 5.55
CA ASN A 84 15.44 -8.50 5.08
C ASN A 84 15.16 -7.02 5.45
N HIS A 85 14.95 -6.72 6.74
CA HIS A 85 14.62 -5.37 7.25
C HIS A 85 13.30 -4.79 6.71
N ARG A 86 12.44 -5.64 6.12
CA ARG A 86 11.10 -5.29 5.67
C ARG A 86 10.05 -6.03 6.48
N ILE A 87 8.97 -5.33 6.85
CA ILE A 87 7.79 -5.96 7.42
C ILE A 87 6.99 -6.64 6.29
N ASN A 88 6.57 -7.86 6.55
CA ASN A 88 5.72 -8.65 5.68
C ASN A 88 4.61 -9.32 6.51
N ILE A 89 3.58 -9.82 5.82
CA ILE A 89 2.49 -10.59 6.42
C ILE A 89 2.91 -12.04 6.68
N ALA A 90 2.37 -12.66 7.73
CA ALA A 90 2.61 -14.06 8.03
C ALA A 90 1.87 -15.01 7.07
N ASP A 91 0.68 -14.61 6.60
CA ASP A 91 -0.19 -15.37 5.71
C ASP A 91 -1.19 -14.45 4.98
N ASP A 92 -1.82 -14.96 3.92
CA ASP A 92 -2.70 -14.19 3.02
C ASP A 92 -4.08 -13.83 3.61
N GLN A 93 -4.41 -14.33 4.80
CA GLN A 93 -5.72 -14.13 5.45
C GLN A 93 -5.61 -13.19 6.66
N VAL A 94 -4.44 -12.59 6.90
CA VAL A 94 -4.17 -11.74 8.07
C VAL A 94 -5.16 -10.59 8.25
N PHE A 95 -5.56 -9.94 7.15
CA PHE A 95 -6.48 -8.81 7.18
C PHE A 95 -7.94 -9.24 7.25
N GLU A 96 -8.28 -10.40 6.69
CA GLU A 96 -9.64 -10.94 6.77
C GLU A 96 -9.95 -11.42 8.19
N ARG A 97 -8.99 -12.08 8.85
CA ARG A 97 -9.10 -12.48 10.25
C ARG A 97 -9.22 -11.27 11.18
N ASP A 98 -8.39 -10.27 10.94
CA ASP A 98 -8.37 -9.06 11.76
C ASP A 98 -8.13 -7.82 10.88
N PRO A 99 -9.20 -7.09 10.53
CA PRO A 99 -9.10 -5.86 9.74
C PRO A 99 -8.28 -4.74 10.41
N VAL A 100 -8.08 -4.78 11.74
CA VAL A 100 -7.21 -3.83 12.45
C VAL A 100 -5.75 -3.99 12.03
N ASN A 101 -5.36 -5.18 11.54
CA ASN A 101 -4.02 -5.40 10.99
C ASN A 101 -3.70 -4.52 9.77
N LEU A 102 -4.71 -4.00 9.05
CA LEU A 102 -4.48 -3.01 7.99
C LEU A 102 -3.78 -1.75 8.52
N LEU A 103 -4.08 -1.37 9.77
CA LEU A 103 -3.47 -0.23 10.47
C LEU A 103 -2.23 -0.65 11.25
N ARG A 104 -2.28 -1.80 11.94
CA ARG A 104 -1.11 -2.29 12.72
C ARG A 104 0.11 -2.49 11.83
N LEU A 105 -0.05 -2.85 10.55
CA LEU A 105 1.06 -2.95 9.61
C LEU A 105 1.90 -1.66 9.57
N PHE A 106 1.26 -0.49 9.47
CA PHE A 106 1.93 0.81 9.46
C PHE A 106 2.53 1.15 10.82
N TRP A 107 1.79 0.88 11.89
CA TRP A 107 2.25 1.13 13.26
C TRP A 107 3.52 0.33 13.59
N PHE A 108 3.55 -0.95 13.24
CA PHE A 108 4.71 -1.80 13.45
C PHE A 108 5.88 -1.41 12.54
N ALA A 109 5.62 -1.02 11.29
CA ALA A 109 6.65 -0.51 10.40
C ALA A 109 7.35 0.72 10.99
N ASP A 110 6.57 1.70 11.46
CA ASP A 110 7.10 2.91 12.08
C ASP A 110 7.82 2.63 13.41
N LYS A 111 7.16 1.90 14.32
CA LYS A 111 7.70 1.55 15.64
C LYS A 111 9.04 0.80 15.56
N HIS A 112 9.23 -0.02 14.54
CA HIS A 112 10.45 -0.82 14.36
C HIS A 112 11.39 -0.28 13.27
N GLY A 113 11.05 0.85 12.63
CA GLY A 113 11.83 1.45 11.54
C GLY A 113 12.01 0.52 10.34
N LEU A 114 10.98 -0.27 10.00
CA LEU A 114 11.02 -1.25 8.91
C LEU A 114 10.41 -0.69 7.63
N GLU A 115 10.99 -1.08 6.50
CA GLU A 115 10.39 -0.82 5.18
C GLU A 115 9.27 -1.82 4.88
N PHE A 116 8.39 -1.54 3.91
CA PHE A 116 7.33 -2.48 3.54
C PHE A 116 7.81 -3.49 2.49
N HIS A 117 7.45 -4.76 2.67
CA HIS A 117 7.61 -5.77 1.64
C HIS A 117 6.57 -5.57 0.53
N PRO A 118 6.93 -5.71 -0.77
CA PRO A 118 5.98 -5.54 -1.88
C PRO A 118 4.74 -6.43 -1.77
N ASP A 119 4.90 -7.69 -1.37
CA ASP A 119 3.77 -8.62 -1.15
C ASP A 119 2.78 -8.14 -0.08
N ALA A 120 3.27 -7.58 1.03
CA ALA A 120 2.42 -7.01 2.07
C ALA A 120 1.63 -5.81 1.55
N LEU A 121 2.26 -4.91 0.80
CA LEU A 121 1.58 -3.78 0.16
C LEU A 121 0.54 -4.25 -0.87
N LYS A 122 0.86 -5.28 -1.65
CA LYS A 122 -0.05 -5.86 -2.63
C LYS A 122 -1.30 -6.44 -1.96
N LEU A 123 -1.14 -7.21 -0.88
CA LEU A 123 -2.28 -7.73 -0.14
C LEU A 123 -3.06 -6.62 0.56
N LEU A 124 -2.37 -5.64 1.16
CA LEU A 124 -2.99 -4.47 1.80
C LEU A 124 -3.90 -3.74 0.81
N THR A 125 -3.40 -3.42 -0.38
CA THR A 125 -4.16 -2.72 -1.43
C THR A 125 -5.39 -3.51 -1.87
N ARG A 126 -5.28 -4.84 -2.00
CA ARG A 126 -6.41 -5.73 -2.33
C ARG A 126 -7.43 -5.81 -1.19
N SER A 127 -7.00 -5.61 0.04
CA SER A 127 -7.80 -5.74 1.26
C SER A 127 -8.44 -4.42 1.72
N LEU A 128 -8.24 -3.31 0.99
CA LEU A 128 -8.81 -2.00 1.34
C LEU A 128 -10.35 -2.01 1.45
N GLY A 129 -11.03 -2.95 0.78
CA GLY A 129 -12.47 -3.15 0.92
C GLY A 129 -12.92 -3.55 2.33
N LEU A 130 -12.02 -4.07 3.16
CA LEU A 130 -12.30 -4.42 4.56
C LEU A 130 -12.40 -3.18 5.47
N VAL A 131 -12.01 -1.99 4.99
CA VAL A 131 -12.14 -0.72 5.72
C VAL A 131 -13.59 -0.24 5.72
N ASN A 132 -14.40 -0.86 6.57
CA ASN A 132 -15.83 -0.61 6.70
C ASN A 132 -16.18 0.24 7.95
N LYS A 133 -17.48 0.48 8.17
CA LYS A 133 -17.97 1.28 9.30
C LYS A 133 -17.63 0.68 10.66
N SER A 134 -17.52 -0.64 10.75
CA SER A 134 -17.16 -1.34 11.98
C SER A 134 -15.69 -1.09 12.32
N LEU A 135 -14.78 -1.29 11.36
CA LEU A 135 -13.35 -1.02 11.57
C LEU A 135 -13.10 0.45 11.96
N ARG A 136 -13.81 1.40 11.34
CA ARG A 136 -13.68 2.83 11.68
C ARG A 136 -14.11 3.17 13.11
N ARG A 137 -14.92 2.34 13.75
CA ARG A 137 -15.41 2.52 15.12
C ARG A 137 -14.72 1.59 16.12
N ASP A 138 -13.81 0.77 15.63
CA ASP A 138 -13.06 -0.16 16.47
C ASP A 138 -12.15 0.64 17.42
N GLU A 139 -12.18 0.32 18.71
CA GLU A 139 -11.43 1.06 19.72
C GLU A 139 -9.92 0.88 19.55
N GLU A 140 -9.48 -0.30 19.10
CA GLU A 140 -8.07 -0.59 18.90
C GLU A 140 -7.55 0.08 17.63
N ALA A 141 -8.36 0.11 16.56
CA ALA A 141 -8.03 0.84 15.33
C ALA A 141 -7.87 2.35 15.56
N ASN A 142 -8.50 2.91 16.59
CA ASN A 142 -8.48 4.34 16.91
C ASN A 142 -7.57 4.70 18.10
N ARG A 143 -6.68 3.79 18.49
CA ARG A 143 -5.72 3.99 19.58
C ARG A 143 -4.36 4.47 19.07
#